data_AF-A0AB39PTE4-F1
#
_entry.id   AF-A0AB39PTE4-F1
#
_cell.length_a   1.000
_cell.length_b   1.000
_cell.length_c   1.000
_cell.angle_alpha   90.00
_cell.angle_beta   90.00
_cell.angle_gamma   90.00
#
_symmetry.space_group_name_H-M   'P 1'
#
loop_
_entity.id
_entity.type
_entity.pdbx_description
1 polymer ?
#
loop_
_entity_poly.entity_id
_entity_poly.type
_entity_poly.pdbx_seq_one_letter_code
_entity_poly.pdbx_strand_id
1 'polypeptide(L)'
;MNELPPDPARLRAILAHLDQQLADNQTIAIYLRLQRDAVQAALTQAEAPPPRKPRLPKGGANLGPVTQISPRPQFVVQQKRTPRGPEPAIIHLGDCSMIEGPPHRITEHDARVSLTDPNIEACAFCRPDSELGILDG
;
A
#
# COMPACT_ATOMS: atom_id res chain seq x y z
N MET A 1 2.52 -16.56 -39.53
CA MET A 1 1.79 -17.53 -38.70
C MET A 1 2.64 -18.78 -38.64
N ASN A 2 2.93 -19.33 -37.45
CA ASN A 2 3.68 -20.59 -37.37
C ASN A 2 2.82 -21.68 -38.00
N GLU A 3 3.27 -22.26 -39.11
CA GLU A 3 2.60 -23.40 -39.72
C GLU A 3 2.69 -24.58 -38.76
N LEU A 4 1.52 -25.12 -38.40
CA LEU A 4 1.43 -26.30 -37.57
C LEU A 4 1.88 -27.53 -38.38
N PRO A 5 2.51 -28.54 -37.73
CA PRO A 5 2.87 -29.76 -38.43
C PRO A 5 1.60 -30.45 -38.96
N PRO A 6 1.62 -31.02 -40.19
CA PRO A 6 0.45 -31.69 -40.76
C PRO A 6 0.16 -33.07 -40.12
N ASP A 7 1.12 -33.62 -39.36
CA ASP A 7 0.99 -34.92 -38.71
C ASP A 7 0.00 -34.88 -37.52
N PRO A 8 -1.11 -35.64 -37.57
CA PRO A 8 -2.12 -35.63 -36.52
C PRO A 8 -1.60 -36.18 -35.18
N ALA A 9 -0.62 -37.10 -35.18
CA ALA A 9 -0.07 -37.63 -33.94
C ALA A 9 0.70 -36.53 -33.18
N ARG A 10 1.57 -35.80 -33.89
CA ARG A 10 2.29 -34.65 -33.34
C ARG A 10 1.36 -33.53 -32.89
N LEU A 11 0.29 -33.24 -33.63
CA LEU A 11 -0.70 -32.24 -33.22
C LEU A 11 -1.39 -32.60 -31.90
N ARG A 12 -1.75 -33.87 -31.68
CA ARG A 12 -2.33 -34.31 -30.40
C ARG A 12 -1.35 -34.17 -29.24
N ALA A 13 -0.07 -34.46 -29.46
CA ALA A 13 0.95 -34.28 -28.43
C ALA A 13 1.14 -32.80 -28.07
N ILE A 14 1.10 -31.90 -29.06
CA ILE A 14 1.15 -30.46 -28.85
C ILE A 14 -0.08 -30.00 -28.04
N LEU A 15 -1.29 -30.45 -28.39
CA LEU A 15 -2.50 -30.11 -27.65
C LEU A 15 -2.42 -30.57 -26.19
N ALA A 16 -2.04 -31.82 -25.94
CA ALA A 16 -1.90 -32.34 -24.58
C ALA A 16 -0.89 -31.53 -23.75
N HIS A 17 0.21 -31.10 -24.37
CA HIS A 17 1.19 -30.23 -23.71
C HIS A 17 0.60 -28.85 -23.39
N LEU A 18 -0.13 -28.24 -24.34
CA LEU A 18 -0.77 -26.96 -24.11
C LEU A 18 -1.85 -27.03 -23.03
N ASP A 19 -2.66 -28.09 -23.01
CA ASP A 19 -3.66 -28.32 -21.96
C ASP A 19 -3.01 -28.44 -20.58
N GLN A 20 -1.88 -29.16 -20.48
CA GLN A 20 -1.10 -29.24 -19.24
C GLN A 20 -0.55 -27.86 -18.84
N GLN A 21 0.02 -27.11 -19.78
CA GLN A 21 0.53 -25.77 -19.51
C GLN A 21 -0.59 -24.82 -19.05
N LEU A 22 -1.78 -24.90 -19.64
CA LEU A 22 -2.94 -24.11 -19.21
C LEU A 22 -3.38 -24.49 -17.79
N ALA A 23 -3.40 -25.79 -17.48
CA ALA A 23 -3.75 -26.28 -16.15
C ALA A 23 -2.73 -25.83 -15.09
N ASP A 24 -1.43 -25.97 -15.38
CA ASP A 24 -0.35 -25.57 -14.46
C ASP A 24 -0.39 -24.06 -14.15
N ASN A 25 -0.68 -23.25 -15.18
CA ASN A 25 -0.76 -21.79 -15.04
C ASN A 25 -2.13 -21.30 -14.53
N GLN A 26 -3.12 -22.17 -14.38
CA GLN A 26 -4.44 -21.79 -13.89
C GLN A 26 -4.38 -21.23 -12.47
N THR A 27 -3.52 -21.77 -11.62
CA THR A 27 -3.32 -21.28 -10.24
C THR A 27 -2.83 -19.83 -10.23
N ILE A 28 -1.86 -19.49 -11.08
CA ILE A 28 -1.35 -18.11 -11.21
C ILE A 28 -2.46 -17.18 -11.72
N ALA A 29 -3.20 -17.61 -12.74
CA ALA A 29 -4.31 -16.83 -13.28
C ALA A 29 -5.41 -16.57 -12.23
N ILE A 30 -5.71 -17.55 -11.37
CA ILE A 30 -6.67 -17.40 -10.26
C ILE A 30 -6.13 -16.39 -9.25
N TYR A 31 -4.87 -16.54 -8.82
CA TYR A 31 -4.27 -15.65 -7.83
C TYR A 31 -4.28 -14.18 -8.30
N LEU A 32 -3.85 -13.93 -9.55
CA LEU A 32 -3.84 -12.59 -10.11
C LEU A 32 -5.24 -11.98 -10.25
N ARG A 33 -6.26 -12.80 -10.54
CA ARG A 33 -7.66 -12.34 -10.54
C ARG A 33 -8.10 -11.90 -9.14
N LEU A 34 -7.82 -12.71 -8.12
CA LEU A 34 -8.14 -12.35 -6.73
C LEU A 34 -7.45 -11.05 -6.30
N GLN A 35 -6.16 -10.89 -6.64
CA GLN A 35 -5.43 -9.65 -6.36
C GLN A 35 -6.04 -8.45 -7.09
N ARG A 36 -6.34 -8.58 -8.38
CA ARG A 36 -6.98 -7.52 -9.17
C ARG A 36 -8.32 -7.11 -8.56
N ASP A 37 -9.15 -8.07 -8.19
CA ASP A 37 -10.46 -7.80 -7.62
C ASP A 37 -10.35 -7.08 -6.27
N ALA A 38 -9.36 -7.46 -5.44
CA ALA A 38 -9.06 -6.76 -4.18
C ALA A 38 -8.61 -5.31 -4.41
N VAL A 39 -7.72 -5.07 -5.39
CA VAL A 39 -7.27 -3.73 -5.78
C VAL A 39 -8.45 -2.89 -6.29
N GLN A 40 -9.32 -3.47 -7.10
CA GLN A 40 -10.50 -2.78 -7.62
C GLN A 40 -11.48 -2.39 -6.51
N ALA A 41 -11.67 -3.26 -5.51
CA ALA A 41 -12.47 -2.95 -4.34
C ALA A 41 -11.88 -1.81 -3.52
N ALA A 42 -10.55 -1.79 -3.32
CA ALA A 42 -9.85 -0.72 -2.62
C ALA A 42 -9.94 0.62 -3.39
N LEU A 43 -9.76 0.61 -4.71
CA LEU A 43 -9.95 1.79 -5.56
C LEU A 43 -11.35 2.38 -5.41
N THR A 44 -12.38 1.53 -5.49
CA THR A 44 -13.78 1.96 -5.33
C THR A 44 -14.02 2.62 -3.97
N GLN A 45 -13.40 2.11 -2.90
CA GLN A 45 -13.50 2.70 -1.56
C GLN A 45 -12.76 4.04 -1.45
N ALA A 46 -11.59 4.15 -2.08
CA ALA A 46 -10.79 5.37 -2.07
C ALA A 46 -11.45 6.50 -2.88
N GLU A 47 -12.11 6.16 -3.99
CA GLU A 47 -12.85 7.10 -4.82
C GLU A 47 -14.21 7.51 -4.22
N ALA A 48 -14.72 6.76 -3.24
CA ALA A 48 -15.98 7.08 -2.61
C ALA A 48 -15.88 8.40 -1.79
N PRO A 49 -16.83 9.34 -1.96
CA PRO A 49 -16.82 10.57 -1.19
C PRO A 49 -16.97 10.28 0.32
N PRO A 50 -16.32 11.06 1.19
CA PRO A 50 -16.30 10.80 2.62
C PRO A 50 -17.72 10.77 3.19
N PRO A 51 -18.03 9.85 4.13
CA PRO A 51 -19.34 9.78 4.75
C PRO A 51 -19.64 11.12 5.42
N ARG A 52 -20.75 11.75 5.02
CA ARG A 52 -21.24 12.98 5.66
C ARG A 52 -21.57 12.66 7.11
N LYS A 53 -20.70 13.09 8.04
CA LYS A 53 -20.98 13.02 9.48
C LYS A 53 -22.31 13.74 9.74
N PRO A 54 -23.30 13.12 10.41
CA PRO A 54 -24.49 13.84 10.85
C PRO A 54 -24.05 14.98 11.76
N ARG A 55 -24.31 16.22 11.34
CA ARG A 55 -24.05 17.41 12.15
C ARG A 55 -24.93 17.31 13.39
N LEU A 56 -24.31 17.17 14.56
CA LEU A 56 -25.01 17.39 15.83
C LEU A 56 -25.62 18.80 15.82
N PRO A 57 -26.84 18.99 16.33
CA PRO A 57 -27.47 20.31 16.40
C PRO A 57 -26.63 21.26 17.26
N LYS A 58 -26.23 22.37 16.65
CA LYS A 58 -25.31 23.38 17.17
C LYS A 58 -26.05 24.31 18.14
N GLY A 59 -25.86 24.10 19.43
CA GLY A 59 -26.11 25.11 20.45
C GLY A 59 -24.83 25.88 20.76
N GLY A 60 -24.84 27.21 20.60
CA GLY A 60 -23.89 28.10 21.28
C GLY A 60 -22.73 28.69 20.46
N ALA A 61 -22.86 30.00 20.18
CA ALA A 61 -21.84 31.05 20.14
C ALA A 61 -20.57 30.93 19.25
N ASN A 62 -20.58 31.75 18.19
CA ASN A 62 -19.50 32.59 17.66
C ASN A 62 -18.03 32.18 17.89
N LEU A 63 -17.44 31.50 16.90
CA LEU A 63 -16.10 31.76 16.37
C LEU A 63 -16.12 31.39 14.86
N GLY A 64 -15.54 32.25 14.01
CA GLY A 64 -15.59 32.14 12.55
C GLY A 64 -14.95 30.86 11.98
N PRO A 65 -15.17 30.54 10.70
CA PRO A 65 -14.60 29.35 10.09
C PRO A 65 -13.08 29.53 9.93
N VAL A 66 -12.31 28.84 10.77
CA VAL A 66 -10.91 28.57 10.47
C VAL A 66 -10.90 27.65 9.27
N THR A 67 -10.40 28.16 8.15
CA THR A 67 -10.06 27.42 6.94
C THR A 67 -9.39 26.11 7.35
N GLN A 68 -9.93 24.99 6.88
CA GLN A 68 -9.35 23.67 7.14
C GLN A 68 -7.92 23.68 6.58
N ILE A 69 -6.95 23.84 7.46
CA ILE A 69 -5.58 23.44 7.22
C ILE A 69 -5.70 21.95 6.94
N SER A 70 -5.43 21.52 5.71
CA SER A 70 -5.25 20.11 5.37
C SER A 70 -4.43 19.49 6.50
N PRO A 71 -4.92 18.45 7.20
CA PRO A 71 -4.14 17.88 8.28
C PRO A 71 -2.82 17.45 7.64
N ARG A 72 -1.72 18.09 8.05
CA ARG A 72 -0.39 17.69 7.61
C ARG A 72 -0.28 16.17 7.80
N PRO A 73 0.35 15.44 6.86
CA PRO A 73 0.52 14.01 7.03
C PRO A 73 1.09 13.75 8.43
N GLN A 74 0.34 12.99 9.23
CA GLN A 74 0.85 12.57 10.54
C GLN A 74 1.90 11.52 10.24
N PHE A 75 3.11 11.62 10.80
CA PHE A 75 4.13 10.58 10.60
C PHE A 75 4.06 9.59 11.76
N VAL A 76 4.34 8.32 11.51
CA VAL A 76 4.31 7.27 12.53
C VAL A 76 5.60 6.48 12.48
N VAL A 77 6.21 6.24 13.64
CA VAL A 77 7.36 5.35 13.78
C VAL A 77 6.91 4.00 14.32
N GLN A 78 7.31 2.93 13.62
CA GLN A 78 7.13 1.56 14.04
C GLN A 78 8.47 1.03 14.57
N GLN A 79 8.52 0.73 15.87
CA GLN A 79 9.67 0.07 16.48
C GLN A 79 9.52 -1.45 16.36
N LYS A 80 10.40 -2.10 15.61
CA LYS A 80 10.50 -3.57 15.60
C LYS A 80 11.37 -4.02 16.78
N ARG A 81 10.72 -4.40 17.89
CA ARG A 81 11.42 -5.03 19.02
C ARG A 81 11.46 -6.54 18.80
N THR A 82 12.64 -7.09 18.50
CA THR A 82 12.85 -8.54 18.46
C THR A 82 13.68 -9.02 19.66
N PRO A 83 13.57 -10.29 20.07
CA PRO A 83 14.37 -10.85 21.17
C PRO A 83 15.88 -10.93 20.88
N ARG A 84 16.31 -10.72 19.62
CA ARG A 84 17.68 -10.94 19.15
C ARG A 84 18.48 -9.67 18.86
N GLY A 85 17.89 -8.48 19.03
CA GLY A 85 18.60 -7.21 18.87
C GLY A 85 17.71 -6.07 18.36
N PRO A 86 18.25 -4.84 18.28
CA PRO A 86 17.53 -3.71 17.70
C PRO A 86 17.40 -3.92 16.18
N GLU A 87 16.19 -4.16 15.70
CA GLU A 87 15.88 -4.02 14.27
C GLU A 87 15.63 -2.56 13.93
N PRO A 88 15.91 -2.13 12.68
CA PRO A 88 15.68 -0.76 12.28
C PRO A 88 14.21 -0.39 12.43
N ALA A 89 13.94 0.81 12.96
CA ALA A 89 12.59 1.33 13.06
C ALA A 89 12.12 1.78 11.67
N ILE A 90 10.83 1.60 11.37
CA ILE A 90 10.27 1.98 10.07
C ILE A 90 9.39 3.22 10.26
N ILE A 91 9.59 4.24 9.43
CA ILE A 91 8.73 5.44 9.41
C ILE A 91 7.66 5.26 8.34
N HIS A 92 6.44 5.65 8.68
CA HIS A 92 5.24 5.59 7.84
C HIS A 92 4.53 6.96 7.80
N LEU A 93 3.69 7.14 6.79
CA LEU A 93 2.58 8.09 6.86
C LEU A 93 1.48 7.52 7.77
N GLY A 94 0.74 8.39 8.44
CA GLY A 94 -0.15 8.04 9.54
C GLY A 94 -1.44 7.34 9.11
N ASP A 95 -1.69 7.29 7.82
CA ASP A 95 -2.74 6.54 7.13
C ASP A 95 -2.22 5.28 6.43
N CYS A 96 -0.95 4.91 6.63
CA CYS A 96 -0.37 3.71 6.04
C CYS A 96 -1.01 2.44 6.62
N SER A 97 -1.55 1.58 5.74
CA SER A 97 -2.13 0.29 6.12
C SER A 97 -1.11 -0.76 6.56
N MET A 98 0.19 -0.49 6.39
CA MET A 98 1.29 -1.39 6.72
C MET A 98 1.85 -1.18 8.13
N ILE A 99 1.23 -0.31 8.94
CA ILE A 99 1.65 -0.08 10.32
C ILE A 99 1.26 -1.30 11.16
N GLU A 100 2.26 -1.94 11.77
CA GLU A 100 2.02 -3.04 12.70
C GLU A 100 2.28 -2.59 14.15
N GLY A 101 1.42 -3.01 15.07
CA GLY A 101 1.53 -2.66 16.48
C GLY A 101 0.99 -1.26 16.83
N PRO A 102 1.25 -0.78 18.05
CA PRO A 102 0.73 0.51 18.50
C PRO A 102 1.42 1.67 17.75
N PRO A 103 0.65 2.55 17.08
CA PRO A 103 1.22 3.64 16.29
C PRO A 103 1.83 4.70 17.21
N HIS A 104 3.13 4.97 17.06
CA HIS A 104 3.79 6.09 17.72
C HIS A 104 3.89 7.28 16.77
N ARG A 105 3.06 8.31 17.00
CA ARG A 105 3.01 9.50 16.14
C ARG A 105 4.19 10.41 16.41
N ILE A 106 4.84 10.86 15.34
CA ILE A 106 5.97 11.79 15.37
C ILE A 106 5.68 12.99 14.48
N THR A 107 6.41 14.09 14.69
CA THR A 107 6.26 15.26 13.84
C THR A 107 7.00 15.08 12.50
N GLU A 108 6.69 15.92 11.52
CA GLU A 108 7.40 15.98 10.23
C GLU A 108 8.89 16.25 10.41
N HIS A 109 9.26 17.12 11.36
CA HIS A 109 10.65 17.41 11.66
C HIS A 109 11.36 16.18 12.24
N ASP A 110 10.73 15.50 13.20
CA ASP A 110 11.27 14.27 13.79
C ASP A 110 11.42 13.19 12.73
N ALA A 111 10.43 13.03 11.84
CA ALA A 111 10.51 12.06 10.75
C ALA A 111 11.70 12.34 9.82
N ARG A 112 11.93 13.62 9.47
CA ARG A 112 13.08 14.03 8.65
C ARG A 112 14.41 13.76 9.33
N VAL A 113 14.53 14.08 10.62
CA VAL A 113 15.75 13.81 11.41
C VAL A 113 15.98 12.31 11.55
N SER A 114 14.93 11.55 11.88
CA SER A 114 15.03 10.11 12.06
C SER A 114 15.43 9.38 10.78
N LEU A 115 14.94 9.79 9.59
CA LEU A 115 15.36 9.20 8.32
C LEU A 115 16.83 9.46 7.94
N THR A 116 17.56 10.28 8.73
CA THR A 116 19.02 10.39 8.59
C THR A 116 19.80 9.34 9.39
N ASP A 117 19.16 8.64 10.33
CA ASP A 117 19.79 7.57 11.11
C ASP A 117 19.83 6.28 10.27
N PRO A 118 21.00 5.61 10.12
CA PRO A 118 21.11 4.36 9.39
C PRO A 118 20.29 3.20 9.99
N ASN A 119 19.83 3.33 11.24
CA ASN A 119 18.97 2.35 11.90
C ASN A 119 17.48 2.65 11.75
N ILE A 120 17.10 3.57 10.86
CA ILE A 120 15.71 3.94 10.61
C ILE A 120 15.45 3.96 9.10
N GLU A 121 14.44 3.22 8.66
CA GLU A 121 14.09 3.07 7.25
C GLU A 121 12.75 3.75 6.94
N ALA A 122 12.63 4.28 5.72
CA ALA A 122 11.36 4.74 5.19
C ALA A 122 10.52 3.54 4.72
N CYS A 123 9.22 3.53 5.02
CA CYS A 123 8.31 2.53 4.49
C CYS A 123 8.27 2.61 2.96
N ALA A 124 8.61 1.50 2.28
CA ALA A 124 8.60 1.40 0.82
C ALA A 124 7.19 1.57 0.20
N PHE A 125 6.12 1.38 0.98
CA PHE A 125 4.74 1.48 0.50
C PHE A 125 4.23 2.93 0.46
N CYS A 126 4.32 3.65 1.59
CA CYS A 126 3.82 5.02 1.70
C CYS A 126 4.88 6.09 1.44
N ARG A 127 6.14 5.71 1.19
CA ARG A 127 7.26 6.60 0.81
C ARG A 127 7.27 7.95 1.55
N PRO A 128 7.38 7.94 2.88
CA PRO A 128 7.38 9.17 3.68
C PRO A 128 8.61 10.04 3.41
N ASP A 129 9.71 9.44 2.94
CA ASP A 129 10.92 10.08 2.46
C ASP A 129 10.67 11.01 1.25
N SER A 130 9.81 10.59 0.32
CA SER A 130 9.40 11.41 -0.83
C SER A 130 8.52 12.58 -0.40
N GLU A 131 7.55 12.37 0.49
CA GLU A 131 6.71 13.45 1.04
C GLU A 131 7.51 14.49 1.85
N LEU A 132 8.62 14.06 2.45
CA LEU A 132 9.52 14.93 3.21
C LEU A 132 10.56 15.66 2.34
N GLY A 133 10.61 15.37 1.04
CA GLY A 133 11.54 15.96 0.07
C GLY A 133 13.00 15.54 0.27
N ILE A 134 13.25 14.35 0.83
CA ILE A 134 14.61 13.87 1.15
C ILE A 134 15.31 13.25 -0.06
N LEU A 135 14.54 12.78 -1.06
CA LEU A 135 15.06 12.13 -2.27
C LEU A 135 15.09 13.02 -3.52
N ASP A 136 14.64 14.27 -3.43
CA ASP A 136 14.76 15.24 -4.52
C ASP A 136 16.06 16.05 -4.36
N GLY A 137 17.17 15.42 -4.76
CA GLY A 137 18.52 16.01 -4.84
C GLY A 137 19.38 15.31 -5.88
#